data_AF-A0A6P5U1H9-F1
#
_entry.id   AF-A0A6P5U1H9-F1
#
_cell.length_a   1.000
_cell.length_b   1.000
_cell.length_c   1.000
_cell.angle_alpha   90.00
_cell.angle_beta   90.00
_cell.angle_gamma   90.00
#
_symmetry.space_group_name_H-M   'P 1'
#
loop_
_entity.id
_entity.type
_entity.pdbx_description
1 polymer ?
#
loop_
_entity_poly.entity_id
_entity_poly.type
_entity_poly.pdbx_seq_one_letter_code
_entity_poly.pdbx_strand_id
1 'polypeptide(L)'
;MFCDNKFKVEIINGLPADKTITVYRCGPLVDFCRGPHIPNTSFVKAFKCLKASAAYWRGNKDRESLQRVYGISYPDKKRLQVTLCF
;
A
#
# COMPACT_ATOMS: atom_id res chain seq x y z
N MET A 1 -17.91 -4.08 -4.91
CA MET A 1 -16.45 -4.19 -5.23
C MET A 1 -15.59 -4.35 -3.98
N PHE A 2 -15.84 -3.63 -2.87
CA PHE A 2 -15.03 -3.72 -1.64
C PHE A 2 -15.85 -4.04 -0.37
N CYS A 3 -17.05 -4.60 -0.53
CA CYS A 3 -17.98 -4.89 0.56
C CYS A 3 -17.39 -5.79 1.66
N ASP A 4 -16.49 -6.70 1.27
CA ASP A 4 -15.92 -7.68 2.19
C ASP A 4 -14.80 -7.10 3.08
N ASN A 5 -14.32 -5.88 2.78
CA ASN A 5 -13.27 -5.23 3.54
C ASN A 5 -13.80 -4.00 4.29
N LYS A 6 -14.12 -4.19 5.58
CA LYS A 6 -14.62 -3.13 6.47
C LYS A 6 -13.74 -1.88 6.53
N PHE A 7 -12.41 -2.03 6.43
CA PHE A 7 -11.47 -0.91 6.50
C PHE A 7 -11.55 -0.04 5.23
N LYS A 8 -11.68 -0.68 4.07
CA LYS A 8 -11.85 0.03 2.79
C LYS A 8 -13.18 0.76 2.75
N VAL A 9 -14.27 0.14 3.23
CA VAL A 9 -15.59 0.78 3.32
C VAL A 9 -15.55 2.02 4.23
N GLU A 10 -14.92 1.92 5.41
CA GLU A 10 -14.75 3.06 6.32
C GLU A 10 -13.96 4.20 5.67
N ILE A 11 -12.91 3.91 4.91
CA ILE A 11 -12.15 4.94 4.18
C ILE A 11 -13.06 5.66 3.18
N ILE A 12 -13.82 4.93 2.36
CA ILE A 12 -14.70 5.51 1.34
C ILE A 12 -15.75 6.42 1.98
N ASN A 13 -16.40 5.95 3.05
CA ASN A 13 -17.43 6.71 3.75
C ASN A 13 -16.89 7.97 4.45
N GLY A 14 -15.58 8.00 4.75
CA GLY A 14 -14.91 9.17 5.32
C GLY A 14 -14.40 10.18 4.28
N LEU A 15 -14.54 9.91 2.98
CA LEU A 15 -14.16 10.86 1.93
C LEU A 15 -15.31 11.83 1.65
N PRO A 16 -15.01 13.10 1.35
CA PRO A 16 -16.05 14.08 1.03
C PRO A 16 -16.70 13.76 -0.32
N ALA A 17 -18.01 13.99 -0.41
CA ALA A 17 -18.86 13.53 -1.51
C ALA A 17 -18.53 14.17 -2.88
N ASP A 18 -17.84 15.29 -2.88
CA ASP A 18 -17.40 16.03 -4.06
C ASP A 18 -16.14 15.44 -4.72
N LYS A 19 -15.47 14.48 -4.06
CA LYS A 19 -14.22 13.91 -4.59
C LYS A 19 -14.44 12.66 -5.42
N THR A 20 -13.86 12.69 -6.62
CA THR A 20 -13.73 11.50 -7.46
C THR A 20 -12.79 10.48 -6.80
N ILE A 21 -13.29 9.28 -6.59
CA ILE A 21 -12.50 8.16 -6.09
C ILE A 21 -11.98 7.37 -7.28
N THR A 22 -10.66 7.27 -7.40
CA THR A 22 -9.99 6.49 -8.44
C THR A 22 -9.56 5.12 -7.91
N VAL A 23 -9.56 4.14 -8.80
CA VAL A 23 -9.18 2.77 -8.50
C VAL A 23 -8.09 2.34 -9.48
N TYR A 24 -7.05 1.70 -8.96
CA TYR A 24 -6.01 1.06 -9.77
C TYR A 24 -6.26 -0.44 -9.84
N ARG A 25 -6.15 -0.99 -11.05
CA ARG A 25 -6.30 -2.42 -11.31
C ARG A 25 -5.03 -2.97 -11.94
N CYS A 26 -4.46 -3.99 -11.32
CA CYS A 26 -3.29 -4.73 -11.80
C CYS A 26 -3.61 -6.23 -11.78
N GLY A 27 -4.09 -6.76 -12.91
CA GLY A 27 -4.58 -8.13 -13.00
C GLY A 27 -5.79 -8.36 -12.08
N PRO A 28 -5.75 -9.32 -11.14
CA PRO A 28 -6.81 -9.56 -10.16
C PRO A 28 -6.79 -8.55 -9.00
N LEU A 29 -5.68 -7.83 -8.79
CA LEU A 29 -5.56 -6.85 -7.73
C LEU A 29 -6.31 -5.57 -8.11
N VAL A 30 -7.16 -5.11 -7.20
CA VAL A 30 -7.89 -3.84 -7.32
C VAL A 30 -7.72 -3.07 -6.01
N ASP A 31 -7.22 -1.84 -6.09
CA ASP A 31 -7.00 -1.00 -4.91
C ASP A 31 -7.32 0.47 -5.12
N PHE A 32 -7.70 1.15 -4.04
CA PHE A 32 -7.95 2.58 -4.06
C PHE A 32 -6.63 3.33 -4.06
N CYS A 33 -6.33 4.03 -5.14
CA CYS A 33 -5.12 4.83 -5.21
C CYS A 33 -5.33 6.02 -6.14
N ARG A 34 -4.78 7.16 -5.75
CA ARG A 34 -4.83 8.41 -6.51
C ARG A 34 -3.79 8.47 -7.64
N GLY A 35 -2.80 7.58 -7.62
CA GLY A 35 -1.70 7.55 -8.60
C GLY A 35 -0.77 8.76 -8.50
N PRO A 36 0.18 8.92 -9.45
CA PRO A 36 0.40 8.05 -10.61
C PRO A 36 1.09 6.71 -10.24
N HIS A 37 0.81 5.66 -11.02
CA HIS A 37 1.55 4.39 -10.94
C HIS A 37 2.54 4.29 -12.08
N ILE A 38 3.55 3.43 -11.91
CA ILE A 38 4.43 3.02 -13.01
C ILE A 38 3.60 2.35 -14.12
N PRO A 39 3.96 2.53 -15.40
CA PRO A 39 3.19 1.97 -16.51
C PRO A 39 3.17 0.43 -16.54
N ASN A 40 4.22 -0.21 -16.03
CA ASN A 40 4.37 -1.66 -16.02
C ASN A 40 5.09 -2.12 -14.75
N THR A 41 4.65 -3.23 -14.16
CA THR A 41 5.30 -3.83 -12.98
C THR A 41 6.73 -4.30 -13.26
N SER A 42 7.11 -4.53 -14.53
CA SER A 42 8.47 -4.91 -14.94
C SER A 42 9.54 -3.87 -14.60
N PHE A 43 9.15 -2.63 -14.33
CA PHE A 43 10.06 -1.59 -13.85
C PHE A 43 10.48 -1.80 -12.38
N VAL A 44 9.73 -2.57 -11.59
CA VAL A 44 10.10 -2.93 -10.21
C VAL A 44 11.04 -4.13 -10.24
N LYS A 45 12.34 -3.86 -10.43
CA LYS A 45 13.37 -4.92 -10.56
C LYS A 45 13.99 -5.35 -9.24
N ALA A 46 14.03 -4.46 -8.26
CA ALA A 46 14.64 -4.74 -6.96
C ALA A 46 13.72 -4.25 -5.85
N PHE A 47 13.28 -5.17 -4.98
CA PHE A 47 12.52 -4.85 -3.78
C PHE A 47 12.95 -5.76 -2.64
N LYS A 48 12.79 -5.31 -1.40
CA LYS A 48 13.05 -6.11 -0.21
C LYS A 48 12.05 -5.78 0.90
N CYS A 49 11.56 -6.81 1.57
CA CYS A 49 10.82 -6.68 2.82
C CYS A 49 11.81 -6.48 3.98
N LEU A 50 11.61 -5.44 4.78
CA LEU A 50 12.52 -5.03 5.84
C LEU A 50 12.09 -5.60 7.19
N LYS A 51 10.83 -5.36 7.58
CA LYS A 51 10.30 -5.76 8.89
C LYS A 51 8.79 -5.86 8.85
N ALA A 52 8.24 -6.67 9.76
CA ALA A 52 6.83 -6.65 10.11
C ALA A 52 6.66 -6.07 11.52
N SER A 53 5.59 -5.32 11.75
CA SER A 53 5.23 -4.80 13.07
C SER A 53 3.71 -4.81 13.26
N ALA A 54 3.25 -4.85 14.50
CA ALA A 54 1.85 -4.57 14.81
C ALA A 54 1.56 -3.06 14.68
N ALA A 55 0.36 -2.70 14.25
CA ALA A 55 -0.15 -1.34 14.22
C ALA A 55 -1.65 -1.36 14.47
N TYR A 56 -2.18 -0.34 15.16
CA TYR A 56 -3.61 -0.24 15.38
C TYR A 56 -4.29 0.59 14.29
N TRP A 57 -5.52 0.22 13.93
CA TRP A 57 -6.28 0.97 12.95
C TRP A 57 -6.52 2.42 13.39
N ARG A 58 -6.28 3.38 12.48
CA ARG A 58 -6.24 4.83 12.76
C ARG A 58 -5.30 5.25 13.92
N GLY A 59 -4.38 4.37 14.35
CA GLY A 59 -3.50 4.62 15.48
C GLY A 59 -4.19 4.56 16.86
N ASN A 60 -5.43 4.08 16.93
CA ASN A 60 -6.17 3.97 18.19
C ASN A 60 -6.05 2.54 18.76
N LYS A 61 -5.45 2.42 19.95
CA LYS A 61 -5.21 1.15 20.66
C LYS A 61 -6.47 0.34 20.96
N ASP A 62 -7.62 1.00 21.04
CA ASP A 62 -8.91 0.36 21.34
C ASP A 62 -9.57 -0.23 20.07
N ARG A 63 -8.96 -0.01 18.90
CA ARG A 63 -9.41 -0.51 17.59
C ARG A 63 -8.61 -1.73 17.16
N GLU A 64 -9.02 -2.32 16.04
CA GLU A 64 -8.44 -3.56 15.52
C GLU A 64 -6.92 -3.47 15.31
N SER A 65 -6.22 -4.51 15.74
CA SER A 65 -4.79 -4.71 15.49
C SER A 65 -4.58 -5.20 14.05
N LEU A 66 -3.62 -4.58 13.37
CA LEU A 66 -3.23 -4.84 11.99
C LEU A 66 -1.73 -5.17 11.93
N GLN A 67 -1.34 -5.95 10.93
CA GLN A 67 0.06 -6.22 10.64
C GLN A 67 0.55 -5.23 9.58
N ARG A 68 1.59 -4.48 9.92
CA ARG A 68 2.27 -3.53 9.03
C ARG A 68 3.54 -4.17 8.51
N VAL A 69 3.64 -4.26 7.19
CA VAL A 69 4.82 -4.77 6.49
C VAL A 69 5.57 -3.59 5.88
N TYR A 70 6.85 -3.44 6.23
CA TYR A 70 7.73 -2.43 5.66
C TYR A 70 8.54 -3.03 4.53
N GLY A 71 8.57 -2.38 3.38
CA GLY A 71 9.38 -2.76 2.25
C GLY A 71 9.99 -1.55 1.56
N ILE A 72 11.06 -1.79 0.81
CA ILE A 72 11.76 -0.77 0.02
C ILE A 72 12.01 -1.32 -1.39
N SER A 73 11.96 -0.46 -2.40
CA SER A 73 12.22 -0.83 -3.80
C SER A 73 13.12 0.18 -4.50
N TYR A 74 13.98 -0.30 -5.41
CA TYR A 74 14.82 0.50 -6.29
C TYR A 74 14.71 0.03 -7.75
N PRO A 75 15.05 0.88 -8.73
CA PRO A 75 15.09 0.50 -10.14
C PRO A 75 16.14 -0.58 -10.46
N ASP A 76 17.19 -0.70 -9.65
CA ASP A 76 18.28 -1.66 -9.82
C ASP A 76 18.77 -2.24 -8.50
N LYS A 77 19.37 -3.43 -8.57
CA LYS A 77 19.84 -4.18 -7.40
C LYS A 77 21.04 -3.52 -6.69
N LYS A 78 21.88 -2.77 -7.42
CA LYS A 78 23.08 -2.15 -6.83
C LYS A 78 22.66 -1.06 -5.84
N ARG A 79 21.72 -0.19 -6.21
CA ARG A 79 21.16 0.84 -5.31
C ARG A 79 20.50 0.24 -4.08
N LEU A 80 19.68 -0.80 -4.27
CA LEU A 80 19.06 -1.51 -3.15
C LEU A 80 20.11 -2.07 -2.18
N GLN A 81 21.16 -2.70 -2.71
CA GLN A 81 22.22 -3.28 -1.87
C GLN A 81 22.99 -2.21 -1.10
N VAL A 82 23.34 -1.09 -1.74
CA VAL A 82 24.00 0.04 -1.08
C VAL A 82 23.16 0.54 0.09
N THR A 83 21.86 0.73 -0.09
CA THR A 83 20.96 1.19 0.98
C THR A 83 20.81 0.18 2.12
N LEU A 84 20.92 -1.11 1.86
CA LEU A 84 20.78 -2.16 2.87
C LEU A 84 22.08 -2.49 3.61
N CYS A 85 23.23 -2.03 3.13
CA CYS A 85 24.53 -2.29 3.74
C CYS A 85 24.89 -1.28 4.84
N PHE A 86 24.12 -0.20 4.99
CA PHE A 86 24.15 0.70 6.14
C PHE A 86 23.13 0.24 7.19
#